data_AF-A0A7L0EA97-F1
#
_entry.id   AF-A0A7L0EA97-F1
#
_cell.length_a   1.000
_cell.length_b   1.000
_cell.length_c   1.000
_cell.angle_alpha   90.00
_cell.angle_beta   90.00
_cell.angle_gamma   90.00
#
_symmetry.space_group_name_H-M   'P 1'
#
loop_
_entity.id
_entity.type
_entity.pdbx_description
1 polymer ?
#
loop_
_entity_poly.entity_id
_entity_poly.type
_entity_poly.pdbx_seq_one_letter_code
_entity_poly.pdbx_strand_id
1 'polypeptide(L)' 'GSVLELEGMIRSTTGKSALFSYTWYGCFCGIGGRGTPVDSTDWCCRAHDCCYRKVREGECSP' A
#
# COMPACT_ATOMS: atom_id res chain seq x y z
N GLY A 1 -4.97 11.41 -0.61
CA GLY A 1 -4.22 11.26 0.64
C GLY A 1 -2.76 11.06 0.29
N SER A 2 -1.86 11.67 1.04
CA SER A 2 -0.41 11.57 0.86
C SER A 2 0.18 10.34 1.54
N VAL A 3 1.42 10.00 1.20
CA VAL A 3 2.19 8.93 1.85
C VAL A 3 2.34 9.14 3.36
N LEU A 4 2.40 10.39 3.84
CA LEU A 4 2.48 10.69 5.28
C LEU A 4 1.18 10.36 6.00
N GLU A 5 0.03 10.59 5.37
CA GLU A 5 -1.27 10.22 5.94
C GLU A 5 -1.43 8.69 5.99
N LEU A 6 -0.92 7.99 4.96
CA LEU A 6 -0.90 6.52 4.95
C LEU A 6 0.01 5.96 6.07
N GLU A 7 1.19 6.54 6.28
CA GLU A 7 2.07 6.15 7.40
C GLU A 7 1.39 6.34 8.75
N GLY A 8 0.76 7.50 8.96
CA GLY A 8 0.03 7.80 10.19
C GLY A 8 -1.12 6.82 10.44
N MET A 9 -1.87 6.47 9.40
CA MET A 9 -2.95 5.48 9.50
C MET A 9 -2.40 4.10 9.90
N ILE A 10 -1.42 3.56 9.16
CA ILE A 10 -0.84 2.24 9.43
C ILE A 10 -0.26 2.18 10.84
N ARG A 11 0.47 3.24 11.25
CA ARG A 11 1.05 3.32 12.59
C ARG A 11 -0.03 3.34 13.67
N SER A 12 -1.12 4.07 13.47
CA SER A 12 -2.24 4.14 14.41
C SER A 12 -2.99 2.80 14.51
N THR A 13 -3.22 2.10 13.40
CA THR A 13 -4.03 0.88 13.38
C THR A 13 -3.24 -0.38 13.74
N THR A 14 -1.95 -0.45 13.39
CA THR A 14 -1.15 -1.68 13.58
C THR A 14 0.03 -1.50 14.54
N GLY A 15 0.34 -0.27 14.97
CA GLY A 15 1.52 0.03 15.79
C GLY A 15 2.86 -0.13 15.06
N LYS A 16 2.85 -0.33 13.74
CA LYS A 16 4.06 -0.60 12.93
C LYS A 16 4.40 0.62 12.08
N SER A 17 5.68 0.82 11.81
CA SER A 17 6.11 1.81 10.82
C SER A 17 5.80 1.29 9.41
N ALA A 18 5.03 2.08 8.65
CA ALA A 18 4.73 1.78 7.24
C ALA A 18 6.01 1.54 6.43
N LEU A 19 7.00 2.41 6.64
CA LEU A 19 8.27 2.43 5.92
C LEU A 19 9.11 1.16 6.14
N PHE A 20 9.18 0.70 7.39
CA PHE A 20 10.02 -0.46 7.74
C PHE A 20 9.30 -1.80 7.64
N SER A 21 7.96 -1.81 7.75
CA SER A 21 7.19 -3.06 7.79
C SER A 21 6.53 -3.43 6.47
N TYR A 22 6.23 -2.45 5.59
CA TYR A 22 5.40 -2.69 4.41
C TYR A 22 6.00 -2.18 3.09
N THR A 23 7.04 -1.32 3.07
CA THR A 23 7.58 -0.79 1.80
C THR A 23 8.17 -1.83 0.84
N TRP A 24 8.57 -3.00 1.35
CA TRP A 24 9.16 -4.09 0.55
C TRP A 24 8.61 -5.47 0.96
N TYR A 25 7.36 -5.51 1.40
CA TYR A 25 6.75 -6.74 1.89
C TYR A 25 6.01 -7.48 0.77
N GLY A 26 6.25 -8.78 0.65
CA GLY A 26 5.55 -9.62 -0.32
C GLY A 26 5.84 -9.21 -1.78
N CYS A 27 4.82 -9.32 -2.62
CA CYS A 27 4.89 -9.05 -4.05
C CYS A 27 4.30 -7.69 -4.44
N PHE A 28 3.42 -7.11 -3.62
CA PHE A 28 2.65 -5.90 -3.94
C PHE A 28 2.84 -4.75 -2.94
N CYS A 29 3.31 -4.98 -1.71
CA CYS A 29 3.56 -3.86 -0.81
C CYS A 29 4.86 -3.14 -1.21
N GLY A 30 4.71 -1.99 -1.88
CA GLY A 30 5.83 -1.17 -2.33
C GLY A 30 5.59 -0.51 -3.68
N ILE A 31 6.67 -0.29 -4.44
CA ILE A 31 6.59 0.25 -5.80
C ILE A 31 6.44 -0.90 -6.80
N GLY A 32 5.32 -0.90 -7.53
CA GLY A 32 5.00 -1.93 -8.51
C GLY A 32 4.25 -3.11 -7.90
N GLY A 33 4.18 -4.23 -8.62
CA GLY A 33 3.54 -5.45 -8.11
C GLY A 33 3.28 -6.46 -9.21
N ARG A 34 3.71 -7.71 -9.02
CA ARG A 34 3.49 -8.80 -9.99
C ARG A 34 3.47 -10.17 -9.30
N GLY A 35 2.79 -11.13 -9.92
CA GLY A 35 2.67 -12.49 -9.40
C GLY A 35 1.46 -12.66 -8.48
N THR A 36 1.53 -13.67 -7.61
CA THR A 36 0.46 -14.02 -6.67
C THR A 36 0.79 -13.46 -5.29
N PRO A 37 -0.14 -12.77 -4.60
CA PRO A 37 0.11 -12.28 -3.25
C PRO A 37 0.50 -13.40 -2.29
N VAL A 38 1.53 -13.16 -1.46
CA VAL A 38 2.11 -14.19 -0.60
C VAL A 38 1.28 -14.52 0.63
N ASP A 39 0.51 -13.55 1.13
CA ASP A 39 -0.37 -13.68 2.28
C ASP A 39 -1.48 -12.61 2.29
N SER A 40 -2.28 -12.57 3.36
CA SER A 40 -3.38 -11.60 3.51
C SER A 40 -2.91 -10.13 3.54
N THR A 41 -1.72 -9.85 4.05
CA THR A 41 -1.16 -8.49 4.07
C THR A 41 -0.84 -8.04 2.65
N ASP A 42 -0.22 -8.91 1.86
CA ASP A 42 0.11 -8.65 0.47
C ASP A 42 -1.14 -8.51 -0.41
N TRP A 43 -2.22 -9.22 -0.08
CA TRP A 43 -3.54 -9.00 -0.69
C TRP A 43 -4.09 -7.59 -0.44
N CYS A 44 -3.90 -7.03 0.76
CA CYS A 44 -4.28 -5.64 1.04
C CYS A 44 -3.48 -4.66 0.18
N CYS A 45 -2.18 -4.90 -0.01
CA CYS A 45 -1.34 -4.06 -0.86
C CYS A 45 -1.74 -4.14 -2.34
N ARG A 46 -2.05 -5.35 -2.84
CA ARG A 46 -2.59 -5.50 -4.21
C ARG A 46 -3.90 -4.72 -4.40
N ALA A 47 -4.78 -4.74 -3.40
CA ALA A 47 -6.03 -3.97 -3.44
C ALA A 47 -5.75 -2.46 -3.38
N HIS A 48 -4.77 -2.04 -2.58
CA HIS A 48 -4.32 -0.66 -2.48
C HIS A 48 -3.76 -0.12 -3.81
N ASP A 49 -2.92 -0.89 -4.50
CA ASP A 49 -2.42 -0.53 -5.84
C ASP A 49 -3.56 -0.35 -6.86
N CYS A 50 -4.55 -1.26 -6.81
CA CYS A 50 -5.74 -1.15 -7.64
C CYS A 50 -6.55 0.11 -7.33
N CYS A 51 -6.64 0.51 -6.06
CA CYS A 51 -7.27 1.76 -5.64
C CYS A 51 -6.50 2.97 -6.19
N TYR A 52 -5.18 3.02 -5.98
CA TYR A 52 -4.32 4.10 -6.44
C TYR A 52 -4.36 4.28 -7.95
N ARG A 53 -4.40 3.19 -8.73
CA ARG A 53 -4.56 3.24 -10.18
C ARG A 53 -5.85 3.93 -10.59
N LYS A 54 -6.98 3.54 -10.00
CA LYS A 54 -8.30 4.17 -10.28
C LYS A 54 -8.33 5.64 -9.89
N VAL A 55 -7.73 5.98 -8.76
CA VAL A 55 -7.65 7.37 -8.28
C VAL A 55 -6.81 8.23 -9.23
N ARG A 56 -5.68 7.71 -9.73
CA ARG A 56 -4.83 8.38 -10.72
C ARG A 56 -5.50 8.53 -12.09
N GLU A 57 -6.37 7.59 -12.46
CA GLU A 57 -7.22 7.72 -13.65
C GLU A 57 -8.26 8.87 -13.49
N GLY A 58 -8.65 9.22 -12.26
CA GLY A 58 -9.64 10.25 -11.93
C GLY A 58 -9.06 11.64 -11.62
N GLU A 59 -7.95 12.03 -12.25
CA GLU A 59 -7.24 13.32 -12.06
C GLU A 59 -6.75 13.62 -10.63
N CYS A 60 -6.75 12.64 -9.74
CA CYS A 60 -6.18 12.79 -8.41
C CYS A 60 -4.69 12.42 -8.40
N SER A 61 -3.89 13.11 -7.59
CA SER A 61 -2.47 12.81 -7.36
C SER A 61 -2.26 12.30 -5.93
N PRO A 62 -2.56 11.01 -5.66
CA PRO A 62 -2.35 10.39 -4.35
C PRO A 62 -0.88 9.99 -4.11
#